data_AF-A0A183GXI5-F1
#
_entry.id   AF-A0A183GXI5-F1
#
_cell.length_a   1.000
_cell.length_b   1.000
_cell.length_c   1.000
_cell.angle_alpha   90.00
_cell.angle_beta   90.00
_cell.angle_gamma   90.00
#
_symmetry.space_group_name_H-M   'P 1'
#
loop_
_entity.id
_entity.type
_entity.pdbx_description
1 polymer ?
#
loop_
_entity_poly.entity_id
_entity_poly.type
_entity_poly.pdbx_seq_one_letter_code
_entity_poly.pdbx_strand_id
1 'polypeptide(L)'
;MIRDEVNEQASRYRGAMKRYYDARKGVNQAYSPKVGDRVFVKMPREKTKNKFPKLTYDWEGPYRVLEVSHNSALVTKICGSEEPLRIQHDLLLKCPDEISDEPVVTNTRRKRRGARVMRGKSESNVIGCKAVITESAYFSTEEEIVVPNEQHFLHVRFRCMGQQFPETNGRPGFQLSTCCCSRELVVKDLLKAVPSPAAEERVECVLDAARILTVWWGPGSISKKVQWICDRNHLALNTKAVGVAYAFFRAKCSHVLLMCGLVPQSSRLRHPLLKGWPYDVTRIVEYGFE
;
A
#
# COMPACT_ATOMS: atom_id res chain seq x y z
N MET A 1 32.01 -28.78 -47.28
CA MET A 1 31.84 -27.35 -47.63
C MET A 1 30.43 -26.85 -47.31
N ILE A 2 29.39 -27.10 -48.12
CA ILE A 2 28.05 -26.52 -47.86
C ILE A 2 27.46 -26.94 -46.50
N ARG A 3 27.63 -28.21 -46.08
CA ARG A 3 27.17 -28.69 -44.76
C ARG A 3 27.89 -28.02 -43.59
N ASP A 4 29.16 -27.69 -43.76
CA ASP A 4 30.00 -27.12 -42.71
C ASP A 4 29.66 -25.64 -42.52
N GLU A 5 29.46 -24.91 -43.63
CA GLU A 5 28.99 -23.52 -43.62
C GLU A 5 27.58 -23.36 -43.05
N VAL A 6 26.67 -24.29 -43.38
CA VAL A 6 25.31 -24.31 -42.80
C VAL A 6 25.37 -24.60 -41.30
N ASN A 7 26.23 -25.51 -40.85
CA ASN A 7 26.43 -25.80 -39.43
C ASN A 7 27.06 -24.62 -38.67
N GLU A 8 27.99 -23.91 -39.29
CA GLU A 8 28.62 -22.74 -38.71
C GLU A 8 27.61 -21.58 -38.57
N GLN A 9 26.84 -21.31 -39.62
CA GLN A 9 25.80 -20.29 -39.60
C GLN A 9 24.68 -20.63 -38.59
N ALA A 10 24.27 -21.90 -38.52
CA ALA A 10 23.32 -22.36 -37.52
C ALA A 10 23.86 -22.20 -36.09
N SER A 11 25.16 -22.44 -35.88
CA SER A 11 25.80 -22.29 -34.57
C SER A 11 25.91 -20.82 -34.16
N ARG A 12 26.25 -19.92 -35.10
CA ARG A 12 26.25 -18.47 -34.88
C ARG A 12 24.85 -17.97 -34.54
N TYR A 13 23.84 -18.41 -35.28
CA TYR A 13 22.44 -18.03 -35.03
C TYR A 13 21.95 -18.53 -33.66
N ARG A 14 22.23 -19.80 -33.31
CA ARG A 14 21.93 -20.35 -31.97
C ARG A 14 22.62 -19.55 -30.86
N GLY A 15 23.88 -19.18 -31.06
CA GLY A 15 24.64 -18.38 -30.11
C GLY A 15 24.04 -16.98 -29.90
N ALA A 16 23.66 -16.30 -30.98
CA ALA A 16 23.01 -14.99 -30.92
C ALA A 16 21.65 -15.06 -30.21
N MET A 17 20.84 -16.07 -30.53
CA MET A 17 19.53 -16.29 -29.92
C MET A 17 19.65 -16.59 -28.43
N LYS A 18 20.64 -17.40 -28.02
CA LYS A 18 20.93 -17.69 -26.62
C LYS A 18 21.31 -16.43 -25.86
N ARG A 19 22.25 -15.63 -26.39
CA ARG A 19 22.67 -14.37 -25.74
C ARG A 19 21.50 -13.40 -25.54
N TYR A 20 20.64 -13.27 -26.55
CA TYR A 20 19.42 -12.45 -26.44
C TYR A 20 18.47 -12.96 -25.37
N TYR A 21 18.26 -14.28 -25.30
CA TYR A 21 17.41 -14.92 -24.30
C TYR A 21 17.96 -14.72 -22.87
N ASP A 22 19.24 -14.99 -22.66
CA ASP A 22 19.92 -14.87 -21.37
C ASP A 22 19.85 -13.43 -20.84
N ALA A 23 20.10 -12.45 -21.71
CA ALA A 23 20.01 -11.02 -21.40
C ALA A 23 18.57 -10.60 -21.03
N ARG A 24 17.57 -11.08 -21.78
CA ARG A 24 16.15 -10.73 -21.54
C ARG A 24 15.58 -11.38 -20.29
N LYS A 25 16.03 -12.58 -19.93
CA LYS A 25 15.53 -13.33 -18.78
C LYS A 25 16.29 -13.04 -17.49
N GLY A 26 17.40 -12.28 -17.56
CA GLY A 26 18.23 -11.97 -16.40
C GLY A 26 18.77 -13.24 -15.75
N VAL A 27 19.09 -14.25 -16.57
CA VAL A 27 19.58 -15.54 -16.08
C VAL A 27 20.86 -15.29 -15.31
N ASN A 28 20.89 -15.68 -14.04
CA ASN A 28 22.07 -15.52 -13.20
C ASN A 28 23.16 -16.50 -13.68
N GLN A 29 24.06 -16.02 -14.53
CA GLN A 29 25.15 -16.82 -15.11
C GLN A 29 26.11 -17.38 -14.04
N ALA A 30 26.09 -16.83 -12.82
CA ALA A 30 26.96 -17.24 -11.73
C ALA A 30 26.42 -18.42 -10.91
N TYR A 31 25.15 -18.80 -11.06
CA TYR A 31 24.53 -19.85 -10.25
C TYR A 31 24.04 -21.02 -11.10
N SER A 32 24.73 -22.15 -10.94
CA SER A 32 24.26 -23.46 -11.40
C SER A 32 23.80 -24.28 -10.19
N PRO A 33 22.58 -24.85 -10.19
CA PRO A 33 22.10 -25.68 -9.08
C PRO A 33 23.01 -26.89 -8.86
N LYS A 34 23.34 -27.20 -7.60
CA LYS A 34 24.06 -28.41 -7.21
C LYS A 34 23.12 -29.43 -6.57
N VAL A 35 23.52 -30.70 -6.60
CA VAL A 35 22.80 -31.76 -5.88
C VAL A 35 22.78 -31.43 -4.39
N GLY A 36 21.60 -31.45 -3.79
CA GLY A 36 21.37 -31.09 -2.39
C GLY A 36 21.00 -29.63 -2.14
N ASP A 37 21.10 -28.73 -3.14
CA ASP A 37 20.72 -27.33 -2.98
C ASP A 37 19.21 -27.16 -2.78
N ARG A 38 18.85 -26.12 -2.02
CA ARG A 38 17.48 -25.67 -1.82
C ARG A 38 17.13 -24.64 -2.89
N VAL A 39 16.06 -24.89 -3.64
CA VAL A 39 15.66 -24.06 -4.78
C VAL A 39 14.16 -23.78 -4.78
N PHE A 40 13.77 -22.58 -5.21
CA PHE A 40 12.40 -22.25 -5.56
C PHE A 40 12.14 -22.60 -7.02
N VAL A 41 10.92 -23.04 -7.31
CA VAL A 41 10.50 -23.45 -8.65
C VAL A 41 9.49 -22.45 -9.20
N LYS A 42 9.68 -22.01 -10.45
CA LYS A 42 8.70 -21.18 -11.14
C LYS A 42 7.61 -22.04 -11.79
N MET A 43 6.35 -21.79 -11.42
CA MET A 43 5.15 -22.48 -11.92
C MET A 43 4.18 -21.53 -12.64
N PRO A 44 4.46 -21.10 -13.89
CA PRO A 44 3.65 -20.10 -14.59
C PRO A 44 2.19 -20.51 -14.85
N ARG A 45 1.94 -21.82 -14.94
CA ARG A 45 0.61 -22.37 -15.24
C ARG A 45 -0.34 -22.28 -14.05
N GLU A 46 0.18 -22.20 -12.83
CA GLU A 46 -0.65 -22.18 -11.61
C GLU A 46 -1.34 -20.83 -11.42
N LYS A 47 -0.64 -19.73 -11.68
CA LYS A 47 -1.23 -18.39 -11.67
C LYS A 47 -2.36 -18.23 -12.68
N THR A 48 -2.22 -18.83 -13.86
CA THR A 48 -3.23 -18.73 -14.94
C THR A 48 -4.45 -19.61 -14.65
N LYS A 49 -4.26 -20.73 -13.95
CA LYS A 49 -5.34 -21.66 -13.57
C LYS A 49 -6.09 -21.24 -12.30
N ASN A 50 -5.52 -20.34 -11.49
CA ASN A 50 -6.15 -19.94 -10.23
C ASN A 50 -7.29 -18.95 -10.47
N LYS A 51 -8.35 -19.06 -9.66
CA LYS A 51 -9.52 -18.15 -9.70
C LYS A 51 -9.15 -16.70 -9.39
N PHE A 52 -8.03 -16.49 -8.69
CA PHE A 52 -7.54 -15.15 -8.32
C PHE A 52 -6.05 -14.97 -8.70
N PRO A 53 -5.73 -14.73 -9.99
CA PRO A 53 -4.35 -14.62 -10.47
C PRO A 53 -3.53 -13.51 -9.80
N LYS A 54 -4.19 -12.48 -9.26
CA LYS A 54 -3.54 -11.37 -8.53
C LYS A 54 -3.05 -11.74 -7.13
N LEU A 55 -3.61 -12.79 -6.54
CA LEU A 55 -3.27 -13.27 -5.19
C LEU A 55 -2.39 -14.53 -5.24
N THR A 56 -1.99 -14.96 -6.43
CA THR A 56 -1.19 -16.17 -6.64
C THR A 56 0.18 -15.75 -7.13
N TYR A 57 1.22 -16.29 -6.51
CA TYR A 57 2.60 -16.02 -6.90
C TYR A 57 3.09 -17.10 -7.89
N ASP A 58 4.01 -16.72 -8.76
CA ASP A 58 4.54 -17.61 -9.82
C ASP A 58 5.63 -18.57 -9.31
N TRP A 59 6.04 -18.44 -8.05
CA TRP A 59 7.08 -19.26 -7.44
C TRP A 59 6.51 -20.08 -6.30
N GLU A 60 6.83 -21.37 -6.31
CA GLU A 60 6.41 -22.34 -5.31
C GLU A 60 7.61 -22.82 -4.50
N GLY A 61 7.37 -22.99 -3.19
CA GLY A 61 8.09 -23.71 -2.12
C GLY A 61 9.60 -23.96 -2.20
N PRO A 62 10.26 -24.25 -1.05
CA PRO A 62 11.60 -24.78 -1.11
C PRO A 62 11.57 -26.24 -1.57
N TYR A 63 12.18 -26.50 -2.73
CA TYR A 63 12.48 -27.83 -3.24
C TYR A 63 13.94 -28.19 -2.97
N ARG A 64 14.23 -29.48 -2.87
CA ARG A 64 15.58 -30.02 -2.79
C ARG A 64 15.96 -30.65 -4.13
N VAL A 65 17.13 -30.29 -4.63
CA VAL A 65 17.70 -30.87 -5.86
C VAL A 65 18.22 -32.27 -5.57
N LEU A 66 17.71 -33.28 -6.28
CA LEU A 66 18.16 -34.67 -6.21
C LEU A 66 19.24 -34.97 -7.25
N GLU A 67 19.03 -34.51 -8.48
CA GLU A 67 19.94 -34.76 -9.60
C GLU A 67 20.04 -33.52 -10.48
N VAL A 68 21.22 -33.31 -11.06
CA VAL A 68 21.48 -32.20 -11.98
C VAL A 68 21.92 -32.78 -13.34
N SER A 69 21.22 -32.36 -14.38
CA SER A 69 21.60 -32.57 -15.78
C SER A 69 22.15 -31.26 -16.37
N HIS A 70 22.60 -31.31 -17.62
CA HIS A 70 23.23 -30.20 -18.34
C HIS A 70 22.35 -28.93 -18.47
N ASN A 71 21.02 -29.08 -18.47
CA ASN A 71 20.07 -27.96 -18.63
C ASN A 71 18.84 -28.03 -17.70
N SER A 72 18.78 -29.05 -16.85
CA SER A 72 17.62 -29.35 -16.00
C SER A 72 18.06 -30.01 -14.71
N ALA A 73 17.21 -29.94 -13.68
CA ALA A 73 17.42 -30.58 -12.40
C ALA A 73 16.16 -31.35 -12.00
N LEU A 74 16.35 -32.49 -11.34
CA LEU A 74 15.29 -33.26 -10.70
C LEU A 74 15.13 -32.72 -9.28
N VAL A 75 13.94 -32.22 -8.94
CA VAL A 75 13.66 -31.57 -7.66
C VAL A 75 12.50 -32.24 -6.94
N THR A 76 12.58 -32.32 -5.61
CA THR A 76 11.49 -32.84 -4.77
C THR A 76 11.12 -31.85 -3.67
N LYS A 77 9.85 -31.85 -3.25
CA LYS A 77 9.32 -30.87 -2.30
C LYS A 77 9.71 -31.28 -0.88
N ILE A 78 10.26 -30.36 -0.08
CA ILE A 78 10.82 -30.68 1.24
C ILE A 78 9.72 -31.08 2.26
N CYS A 79 8.50 -30.58 2.09
CA CYS A 79 7.39 -30.81 3.03
C CYS A 79 6.25 -31.68 2.47
N GLY A 80 6.46 -32.43 1.38
CA GLY A 80 5.42 -33.29 0.80
C GLY A 80 6.01 -34.47 0.04
N SER A 81 5.39 -35.66 0.17
CA SER A 81 5.77 -36.86 -0.58
C SER A 81 5.21 -36.81 -2.01
N GLU A 82 5.51 -35.74 -2.73
CA GLU A 82 5.14 -35.55 -4.14
C GLU A 82 6.21 -36.17 -5.05
N GLU A 83 5.81 -36.58 -6.26
CA GLU A 83 6.73 -37.17 -7.24
C GLU A 83 7.80 -36.15 -7.69
N PRO A 84 9.07 -36.58 -7.89
CA PRO A 84 10.14 -35.69 -8.33
C PRO A 84 9.83 -35.02 -9.67
N LEU A 85 9.97 -33.70 -9.74
CA LEU A 85 9.74 -32.91 -10.94
C LEU A 85 11.05 -32.60 -11.65
N ARG A 86 11.12 -32.78 -12.97
CA ARG A 86 12.27 -32.37 -13.78
C ARG A 86 12.05 -30.97 -14.34
N ILE A 87 12.90 -30.03 -13.97
CA ILE A 87 12.71 -28.60 -14.22
C ILE A 87 13.97 -27.98 -14.84
N GLN A 88 13.81 -27.07 -15.79
CA GLN A 88 14.92 -26.36 -16.42
C GLN A 88 15.59 -25.40 -15.44
N HIS A 89 16.91 -25.21 -15.55
CA HIS A 89 17.67 -24.35 -14.63
C HIS A 89 17.15 -22.90 -14.58
N ASP A 90 16.68 -22.37 -15.71
CA ASP A 90 16.11 -21.01 -15.82
C ASP A 90 14.86 -20.77 -14.95
N LEU A 91 14.22 -21.85 -14.51
CA LEU A 91 13.01 -21.82 -13.69
C LEU A 91 13.31 -22.12 -12.22
N LEU A 92 14.59 -22.18 -11.85
CA LEU A 92 15.07 -22.43 -10.49
C LEU A 92 15.72 -21.18 -9.93
N LEU A 93 15.45 -20.89 -8.66
CA LEU A 93 16.11 -19.82 -7.92
C LEU A 93 16.71 -20.38 -6.64
N LYS A 94 17.94 -19.98 -6.27
CA LYS A 94 18.53 -20.41 -4.99
C LYS A 94 17.64 -19.91 -3.84
N CYS A 95 17.27 -20.82 -2.93
CA CYS A 95 16.63 -20.44 -1.68
C CYS A 95 17.70 -19.83 -0.74
N PRO A 96 17.50 -18.62 -0.21
CA PRO A 96 18.37 -18.06 0.82
C PRO A 96 18.43 -18.96 2.06
N ASP A 97 19.58 -19.01 2.71
CA ASP A 97 19.86 -19.93 3.82
C ASP A 97 19.09 -19.56 5.09
N GLU A 98 18.55 -18.33 5.16
CA GLU A 98 17.79 -17.78 6.29
C GLU A 98 16.35 -18.32 6.40
N ILE A 99 15.85 -19.04 5.39
CA ILE A 99 14.49 -19.58 5.39
C ILE A 99 14.49 -20.98 6.03
N SER A 100 13.85 -21.15 7.18
CA SER A 100 13.70 -22.45 7.86
C SER A 100 12.73 -23.39 7.12
N ASP A 101 12.93 -24.70 7.25
CA ASP A 101 12.06 -25.78 6.72
C ASP A 101 10.82 -26.03 7.60
N GLU A 102 10.65 -25.26 8.67
CA GLU A 102 9.50 -25.40 9.57
C GLU A 102 8.19 -25.04 8.84
N PRO A 103 7.15 -25.89 8.93
CA PRO A 103 5.86 -25.59 8.33
C PRO A 103 5.28 -24.34 8.97
N VAL A 104 4.90 -23.36 8.15
CA VAL A 104 4.27 -22.13 8.64
C VAL A 104 2.91 -22.46 9.25
N VAL A 105 2.86 -22.59 10.58
CA VAL A 105 1.63 -22.82 11.33
C VAL A 105 0.88 -21.50 11.43
N THR A 106 -0.18 -21.34 10.63
CA THR A 106 -1.05 -20.17 10.77
C THR A 106 -1.93 -20.33 12.01
N ASN A 107 -1.71 -19.50 13.03
CA ASN A 107 -2.53 -19.46 14.25
C ASN A 107 -4.01 -19.09 13.99
N THR A 108 -4.34 -18.57 12.81
CA THR A 108 -5.69 -18.17 12.45
C THR A 108 -6.33 -19.16 11.47
N ARG A 109 -7.15 -20.09 11.99
CA ARG A 109 -8.08 -20.85 11.14
C ARG A 109 -9.23 -19.93 10.72
N ARG A 110 -9.43 -19.75 9.40
CA ARG A 110 -10.61 -19.08 8.86
C ARG A 110 -11.84 -19.96 9.17
N LYS A 111 -12.61 -19.63 10.21
CA LYS A 111 -13.92 -20.25 10.45
C LYS A 111 -14.74 -20.16 9.16
N ARG A 112 -15.13 -21.31 8.59
CA ARG A 112 -16.17 -21.36 7.55
C ARG A 112 -17.41 -20.70 8.17
N ARG A 113 -17.81 -19.56 7.63
CA ARG A 113 -19.08 -18.92 8.03
C ARG A 113 -20.20 -19.80 7.48
N GLY A 114 -20.75 -20.67 8.33
CA GLY A 114 -22.07 -21.24 8.10
C GLY A 114 -23.11 -20.11 7.99
N ALA A 115 -24.13 -20.32 7.17
CA ALA A 115 -25.25 -19.40 7.02
C ALA A 115 -25.80 -18.99 8.40
N ARG A 116 -25.92 -17.69 8.65
CA ARG A 116 -26.38 -17.16 9.94
C ARG A 116 -27.86 -17.44 10.14
N VAL A 117 -28.17 -18.28 11.12
CA VAL A 117 -29.42 -18.16 11.91
C VAL A 117 -29.29 -16.89 12.76
N MET A 118 -30.29 -16.02 12.66
CA MET A 118 -30.45 -14.82 13.48
C MET A 118 -30.62 -15.20 14.96
N ARG A 119 -29.76 -14.67 15.85
CA ARG A 119 -30.12 -14.46 17.26
C ARG A 119 -29.24 -13.39 17.90
N GLY A 120 -29.87 -12.64 18.82
CA GLY A 120 -29.53 -11.28 19.22
C GLY A 120 -28.30 -11.09 20.12
N LYS A 121 -27.89 -9.81 20.15
CA LYS A 121 -27.16 -9.04 21.17
C LYS A 121 -25.89 -9.64 21.81
N SER A 122 -24.77 -8.95 21.61
CA SER A 122 -24.14 -8.12 22.67
C SER A 122 -23.01 -7.26 22.09
N GLU A 123 -22.64 -6.24 22.85
CA GLU A 123 -21.91 -5.03 22.50
C GLU A 123 -20.40 -5.22 22.30
N SER A 124 -19.79 -4.15 21.80
CA SER A 124 -18.35 -3.85 21.77
C SER A 124 -17.44 -4.90 21.14
N ASN A 125 -17.04 -4.65 19.89
CA ASN A 125 -15.77 -5.15 19.38
C ASN A 125 -15.18 -4.12 18.43
N VAL A 126 -14.33 -3.27 18.99
CA VAL A 126 -13.36 -2.46 18.25
C VAL A 126 -12.41 -3.46 17.58
N ILE A 127 -12.53 -3.62 16.26
CA ILE A 127 -11.60 -4.43 15.48
C ILE A 127 -10.32 -3.58 15.31
N GLY A 128 -9.42 -3.68 16.27
CA GLY A 128 -8.07 -3.13 16.16
C GLY A 128 -7.21 -4.06 15.31
N CYS A 129 -6.80 -3.62 14.13
CA CYS A 129 -5.67 -4.23 13.44
C CYS A 129 -4.38 -3.77 14.12
N LYS A 130 -3.75 -4.63 14.94
CA LYS A 130 -2.35 -4.45 15.32
C LYS A 130 -1.50 -4.66 14.07
N ALA A 131 -1.10 -3.57 13.41
CA ALA A 131 -0.07 -3.62 12.40
C ALA A 131 1.25 -3.95 13.12
N VAL A 132 1.77 -5.15 12.87
CA VAL A 132 3.14 -5.51 13.22
C VAL A 132 4.05 -4.66 12.35
N ILE A 133 4.86 -3.83 13.00
CA ILE A 133 5.84 -2.95 12.37
C ILE A 133 6.94 -3.85 11.79
N THR A 134 6.96 -4.03 10.48
CA THR A 134 8.20 -4.30 9.77
C THR A 134 8.60 -3.00 9.09
N GLU A 135 9.74 -2.46 9.53
CA GLU A 135 10.48 -1.45 8.79
C GLU A 135 10.92 -2.06 7.47
N SER A 136 10.02 -2.06 6.49
CA SER A 136 10.42 -2.25 5.10
C SER A 136 10.94 -0.90 4.63
N ALA A 137 12.27 -0.80 4.63
CA ALA A 137 13.01 0.20 3.86
C ALA A 137 12.75 -0.05 2.38
N TYR A 138 11.57 0.33 1.89
CA TYR A 138 11.39 0.60 0.48
C TYR A 138 12.13 1.90 0.20
N PHE A 139 13.19 1.82 -0.61
CA PHE A 139 13.88 2.97 -1.18
C PHE A 139 12.84 3.97 -1.72
N SER A 140 12.57 5.03 -0.98
CA SER A 140 11.68 6.12 -1.39
C SER A 140 12.57 7.33 -1.66
N THR A 141 12.69 7.68 -2.93
CA THR A 141 13.35 8.91 -3.41
C THR A 141 12.43 10.14 -3.27
N GLU A 142 11.39 10.06 -2.45
CA GLU A 142 10.39 11.11 -2.27
C GLU A 142 10.88 12.10 -1.21
N GLU A 143 10.88 13.40 -1.55
CA GLU A 143 11.25 14.45 -0.61
C GLU A 143 10.24 14.53 0.54
N GLU A 144 10.62 14.08 1.73
CA GLU A 144 9.78 14.12 2.93
C GLU A 144 9.70 15.54 3.51
N ILE A 145 8.49 15.97 3.88
CA ILE A 145 8.26 17.25 4.53
C ILE A 145 7.76 17.03 5.95
N VAL A 146 8.53 17.55 6.90
CA VAL A 146 8.15 17.52 8.31
C VAL A 146 7.09 18.59 8.57
N VAL A 147 5.94 18.17 9.09
CA VAL A 147 4.82 19.03 9.47
C VAL A 147 4.72 19.06 11.00
N PRO A 148 5.45 19.96 11.68
CA PRO A 148 5.81 19.78 13.09
C PRO A 148 4.68 19.99 14.09
N ASN A 149 3.71 20.84 13.77
CA ASN A 149 2.67 21.24 14.71
C ASN A 149 1.40 21.74 13.99
N GLU A 150 0.35 22.01 14.76
CA GLU A 150 -0.96 22.46 14.27
C GLU A 150 -0.94 23.87 13.62
N GLN A 151 0.15 24.63 13.75
CA GLN A 151 0.30 25.93 13.12
C GLN A 151 0.79 25.83 11.67
N HIS A 152 1.43 24.71 11.29
CA HIS A 152 1.85 24.47 9.93
C HIS A 152 0.62 24.28 9.03
N PHE A 153 0.53 24.99 7.90
CA PHE A 153 -0.73 25.03 7.12
C PHE A 153 -1.10 23.69 6.47
N LEU A 154 -0.13 22.79 6.28
CA LEU A 154 -0.36 21.42 5.83
C LEU A 154 -0.65 20.42 6.98
N HIS A 155 -0.71 20.88 8.23
CA HIS A 155 -1.07 20.01 9.34
C HIS A 155 -2.55 19.64 9.26
N VAL A 156 -2.89 18.36 9.47
CA VAL A 156 -4.29 17.89 9.35
C VAL A 156 -5.26 18.58 10.32
N ARG A 157 -4.75 19.07 11.44
CA ARG A 157 -5.50 19.85 12.45
C ARG A 157 -5.36 21.36 12.28
N PHE A 158 -4.70 21.84 11.22
CA PHE A 158 -4.58 23.26 10.97
C PHE A 158 -5.97 23.89 10.82
N ARG A 159 -6.19 24.98 11.56
CA ARG A 159 -7.43 25.75 11.53
C ARG A 159 -7.16 27.11 10.90
N CYS A 160 -7.71 27.33 9.72
CA CYS A 160 -7.64 28.58 8.99
C CYS A 160 -8.52 29.65 9.65
N MET A 161 -7.88 30.65 10.25
CA MET A 161 -8.49 31.75 11.03
C MET A 161 -7.92 33.12 10.61
N GLY A 162 -7.49 33.26 9.36
CA GLY A 162 -6.92 34.50 8.85
C GLY A 162 -5.45 34.73 9.21
N GLN A 163 -4.68 33.68 9.52
CA GLN A 163 -3.27 33.80 9.89
C GLN A 163 -2.44 34.47 8.79
N GLN A 164 -1.36 35.16 9.16
CA GLN A 164 -0.40 35.66 8.19
C GLN A 164 0.36 34.50 7.53
N PHE A 165 0.60 34.60 6.22
CA PHE A 165 1.45 33.65 5.52
C PHE A 165 2.92 33.91 5.90
N PRO A 166 3.70 32.88 6.29
CA PRO A 166 5.07 33.07 6.76
C PRO A 166 6.00 33.49 5.63
N GLU A 167 7.12 34.10 6.00
CA GLU A 167 8.23 34.30 5.07
C GLU A 167 8.75 32.93 4.60
N THR A 168 8.88 32.76 3.29
CA THR A 168 9.28 31.47 2.69
C THR A 168 10.19 31.73 1.50
N ASN A 169 11.30 30.99 1.42
CA ASN A 169 12.29 31.09 0.34
C ASN A 169 12.75 32.55 0.06
N GLY A 170 12.96 33.34 1.12
CA GLY A 170 13.39 34.74 1.04
C GLY A 170 12.32 35.72 0.52
N ARG A 171 11.05 35.29 0.42
CA ARG A 171 9.92 36.16 0.07
C ARG A 171 9.19 36.60 1.34
N PRO A 172 8.93 37.90 1.52
CA PRO A 172 8.28 38.41 2.72
C PRO A 172 6.91 37.77 2.91
N GLY A 173 6.57 37.48 4.16
CA GLY A 173 5.23 37.03 4.52
C GLY A 173 4.17 38.10 4.21
N PHE A 174 2.94 37.67 3.97
CA PHE A 174 1.83 38.57 3.64
C PHE A 174 0.54 38.17 4.34
N GLN A 175 -0.39 39.13 4.48
CA GLN A 175 -1.61 38.92 5.22
C GLN A 175 -2.65 38.16 4.39
N LEU A 176 -3.31 37.19 5.05
CA LEU A 176 -4.44 36.43 4.50
C LEU A 176 -5.65 36.52 5.45
N SER A 177 -5.91 37.72 5.98
CA SER A 177 -6.93 37.98 7.01
C SER A 177 -8.35 37.61 6.57
N THR A 178 -8.63 37.60 5.27
CA THR A 178 -9.93 37.21 4.70
C THR A 178 -10.11 35.70 4.55
N CYS A 179 -9.05 34.90 4.66
CA CYS A 179 -9.14 33.45 4.54
C CYS A 179 -9.45 32.84 5.92
N CYS A 180 -10.72 32.53 6.17
CA CYS A 180 -11.24 32.04 7.46
C CYS A 180 -12.04 30.74 7.33
N CYS A 181 -11.56 29.80 6.52
CA CYS A 181 -12.29 28.58 6.14
C CYS A 181 -12.84 27.78 7.33
N SER A 182 -12.11 27.72 8.44
CA SER A 182 -12.55 26.96 9.61
C SER A 182 -13.80 27.52 10.27
N ARG A 183 -14.16 28.79 10.03
CA ARG A 183 -15.38 29.42 10.56
C ARG A 183 -16.57 29.24 9.63
N GLU A 184 -16.34 29.22 8.33
CA GLU A 184 -17.38 29.30 7.31
C GLU A 184 -17.83 27.94 6.78
N LEU A 185 -16.92 26.96 6.71
CA LEU A 185 -17.19 25.69 6.06
C LEU A 185 -18.08 24.79 6.92
N VAL A 186 -19.09 24.23 6.30
CA VAL A 186 -19.97 23.20 6.88
C VAL A 186 -20.01 21.95 6.01
N VAL A 187 -20.56 20.86 6.53
CA VAL A 187 -20.58 19.56 5.83
C VAL A 187 -21.25 19.66 4.45
N LYS A 188 -22.31 20.47 4.28
CA LYS A 188 -22.99 20.60 2.99
C LYS A 188 -22.09 21.17 1.88
N ASP A 189 -21.04 21.91 2.23
CA ASP A 189 -20.05 22.45 1.27
C ASP A 189 -19.13 21.34 0.75
N LEU A 190 -18.90 20.30 1.58
CA LEU A 190 -18.11 19.12 1.26
C LEU A 190 -18.96 18.02 0.60
N LEU A 191 -20.17 17.78 1.11
CA LEU A 191 -21.08 16.71 0.69
C LEU A 191 -22.53 17.21 0.67
N LYS A 192 -23.03 17.56 -0.53
CA LYS A 192 -24.40 18.06 -0.72
C LYS A 192 -25.51 17.06 -0.35
N ALA A 193 -25.21 15.77 -0.32
CA ALA A 193 -26.18 14.70 -0.08
C ALA A 193 -26.41 14.38 1.41
N VAL A 194 -25.64 14.99 2.32
CA VAL A 194 -25.81 14.78 3.76
C VAL A 194 -27.05 15.54 4.23
N PRO A 195 -28.00 14.90 4.93
CA PRO A 195 -29.18 15.58 5.47
C PRO A 195 -28.89 16.32 6.79
N SER A 196 -29.72 17.31 7.13
CA SER A 196 -29.69 17.97 8.45
C SER A 196 -30.02 16.97 9.57
N PRO A 197 -29.46 17.14 10.79
CA PRO A 197 -28.59 18.25 11.22
C PRO A 197 -27.12 18.11 10.79
N ALA A 198 -26.67 16.93 10.34
CA ALA A 198 -25.27 16.69 9.99
C ALA A 198 -24.76 17.60 8.85
N ALA A 199 -25.63 18.04 7.96
CA ALA A 199 -25.30 18.96 6.85
C ALA A 199 -24.77 20.32 7.32
N GLU A 200 -25.22 20.79 8.49
CA GLU A 200 -24.90 22.10 9.05
C GLU A 200 -23.68 22.05 9.98
N GLU A 201 -23.14 20.86 10.22
CA GLU A 201 -22.04 20.70 11.14
C GLU A 201 -20.75 21.29 10.58
N ARG A 202 -19.99 21.98 11.45
CA ARG A 202 -18.81 22.74 11.02
C ARG A 202 -17.63 21.84 10.68
N VAL A 203 -16.90 22.22 9.63
CA VAL A 203 -15.67 21.57 9.19
C VAL A 203 -14.50 22.50 9.50
N GLU A 204 -13.80 22.27 10.62
CA GLU A 204 -12.76 23.20 11.07
C GLU A 204 -11.39 22.91 10.45
N CYS A 205 -11.09 21.65 10.12
CA CYS A 205 -9.78 21.27 9.59
C CYS A 205 -9.87 20.06 8.65
N VAL A 206 -8.74 19.72 8.01
CA VAL A 206 -8.63 18.57 7.10
C VAL A 206 -9.03 17.27 7.80
N LEU A 207 -8.66 17.11 9.08
CA LEU A 207 -9.01 15.92 9.87
C LEU A 207 -10.53 15.76 10.03
N ASP A 208 -11.26 16.85 10.25
CA ASP A 208 -12.73 16.82 10.38
C ASP A 208 -13.37 16.41 9.05
N ALA A 209 -12.93 17.02 7.94
CA ALA A 209 -13.40 16.67 6.61
C ALA A 209 -13.13 15.19 6.28
N ALA A 210 -11.92 14.70 6.56
CA ALA A 210 -11.53 13.31 6.32
C ALA A 210 -12.35 12.33 7.16
N ARG A 211 -12.64 12.68 8.42
CA ARG A 211 -13.52 11.90 9.31
C ARG A 211 -14.94 11.81 8.74
N ILE A 212 -15.51 12.94 8.35
CA ILE A 212 -16.86 13.02 7.78
C ILE A 212 -16.96 12.20 6.49
N LEU A 213 -15.98 12.33 5.58
CA LEU A 213 -15.90 11.55 4.34
C LEU A 213 -15.79 10.05 4.63
N THR A 214 -14.98 9.67 5.64
CA THR A 214 -14.82 8.27 6.05
C THR A 214 -16.14 7.69 6.55
N VAL A 215 -16.87 8.42 7.39
CA VAL A 215 -18.19 8.01 7.90
C VAL A 215 -19.21 7.92 6.75
N TRP A 216 -19.25 8.91 5.87
CA TRP A 216 -20.24 8.99 4.81
C TRP A 216 -20.07 7.90 3.76
N TRP A 217 -18.83 7.61 3.34
CA TRP A 217 -18.53 6.53 2.40
C TRP A 217 -18.51 5.14 3.05
N GLY A 218 -18.43 5.09 4.38
CA GLY A 218 -18.49 3.85 5.13
C GLY A 218 -19.84 3.12 5.02
N PRO A 219 -19.92 1.87 5.49
CA PRO A 219 -21.18 1.13 5.57
C PRO A 219 -22.07 1.68 6.71
N GLY A 220 -23.39 1.55 6.57
CA GLY A 220 -24.36 1.93 7.60
C GLY A 220 -25.60 2.62 7.02
N SER A 221 -26.67 2.67 7.82
CA SER A 221 -27.86 3.46 7.47
C SER A 221 -27.56 4.95 7.52
N ILE A 222 -28.32 5.74 6.76
CA ILE A 222 -28.17 7.20 6.70
C ILE A 222 -28.30 7.80 8.12
N SER A 223 -29.29 7.39 8.90
CA SER A 223 -29.50 7.87 10.27
C SER A 223 -28.28 7.65 11.17
N LYS A 224 -27.61 6.49 11.05
CA LYS A 224 -26.42 6.18 11.84
C LYS A 224 -25.22 7.02 11.41
N LYS A 225 -25.06 7.24 10.10
CA LYS A 225 -24.00 8.10 9.55
C LYS A 225 -24.19 9.55 10.01
N VAL A 226 -25.42 10.07 9.98
CA VAL A 226 -25.77 11.40 10.49
C VAL A 226 -25.38 11.53 11.96
N GLN A 227 -25.76 10.56 12.80
CA GLN A 227 -25.38 10.54 14.21
C GLN A 227 -23.86 10.57 14.41
N TRP A 228 -23.11 9.76 13.66
CA TRP A 228 -21.64 9.73 13.73
C TRP A 228 -20.97 10.98 13.18
N ILE A 229 -21.55 11.65 12.19
CA ILE A 229 -21.03 12.93 11.70
C ILE A 229 -21.16 13.99 12.80
N CYS A 230 -22.32 14.06 13.48
CA CYS A 230 -22.55 14.98 14.59
C CYS A 230 -21.68 14.65 15.82
N ASP A 231 -21.31 13.39 16.03
CA ASP A 231 -20.42 12.99 17.13
C ASP A 231 -18.94 13.20 16.77
N ARG A 232 -18.32 14.24 17.31
CA ARG A 232 -16.88 14.53 17.11
C ARG A 232 -15.95 13.51 17.75
N ASN A 233 -16.43 12.71 18.71
CA ASN A 233 -15.64 11.65 19.35
C ASN A 233 -15.62 10.36 18.52
N HIS A 234 -16.43 10.28 17.46
CA HIS A 234 -16.41 9.14 16.55
C HIS A 234 -15.16 9.17 15.67
N LEU A 235 -14.13 8.44 16.07
CA LEU A 235 -12.85 8.35 15.36
C LEU A 235 -12.92 7.40 14.18
N ALA A 236 -12.90 7.94 12.97
CA ALA A 236 -12.85 7.18 11.73
C ALA A 236 -11.96 7.91 10.71
N LEU A 237 -11.02 7.20 10.09
CA LEU A 237 -10.14 7.76 9.05
C LEU A 237 -9.80 6.70 8.01
N ASN A 238 -9.66 7.12 6.75
CA ASN A 238 -9.06 6.32 5.69
C ASN A 238 -8.24 7.21 4.75
N THR A 239 -7.29 6.63 4.02
CA THR A 239 -6.34 7.36 3.17
C THR A 239 -7.04 8.17 2.07
N LYS A 240 -8.01 7.56 1.37
CA LYS A 240 -8.79 8.21 0.31
C LYS A 240 -9.52 9.45 0.81
N ALA A 241 -10.11 9.39 2.00
CA ALA A 241 -10.84 10.48 2.61
C ALA A 241 -9.90 11.62 3.00
N VAL A 242 -8.69 11.32 3.47
CA VAL A 242 -7.65 12.33 3.72
C VAL A 242 -7.27 13.05 2.42
N GLY A 243 -7.05 12.34 1.32
CA GLY A 243 -6.71 12.98 0.04
C GLY A 243 -7.81 13.86 -0.51
N VAL A 244 -9.07 13.40 -0.47
CA VAL A 244 -10.19 14.24 -0.88
C VAL A 244 -10.38 15.43 0.07
N ALA A 245 -10.10 15.29 1.37
CA ALA A 245 -10.11 16.41 2.30
C ALA A 245 -9.01 17.45 1.96
N TYR A 246 -7.78 17.02 1.68
CA TYR A 246 -6.72 17.94 1.23
C TYR A 246 -7.06 18.62 -0.09
N ALA A 247 -7.61 17.89 -1.06
CA ALA A 247 -8.06 18.47 -2.33
C ALA A 247 -9.15 19.54 -2.12
N PHE A 248 -10.11 19.28 -1.21
CA PHE A 248 -11.14 20.24 -0.84
C PHE A 248 -10.55 21.50 -0.19
N PHE A 249 -9.65 21.35 0.78
CA PHE A 249 -9.01 22.50 1.43
C PHE A 249 -8.06 23.25 0.49
N ARG A 250 -7.40 22.58 -0.46
CA ARG A 250 -6.62 23.23 -1.52
C ARG A 250 -7.48 24.11 -2.42
N ALA A 251 -8.75 23.75 -2.63
CA ALA A 251 -9.69 24.55 -3.41
C ALA A 251 -10.34 25.69 -2.61
N LYS A 252 -10.37 25.61 -1.28
CA LYS A 252 -11.11 26.56 -0.42
C LYS A 252 -10.22 27.49 0.41
N CYS A 253 -9.03 27.03 0.80
CA CYS A 253 -8.14 27.71 1.72
C CYS A 253 -6.87 28.17 1.00
N SER A 254 -6.67 29.49 0.92
CA SER A 254 -5.47 30.09 0.33
C SER A 254 -4.20 29.66 1.06
N HIS A 255 -4.22 29.49 2.38
CA HIS A 255 -3.06 29.01 3.15
C HIS A 255 -2.60 27.63 2.70
N VAL A 256 -3.55 26.70 2.57
CA VAL A 256 -3.28 25.32 2.14
C VAL A 256 -2.86 25.31 0.67
N LEU A 257 -3.56 26.04 -0.19
CA LEU A 257 -3.23 26.16 -1.61
C LEU A 257 -1.80 26.64 -1.85
N LEU A 258 -1.43 27.74 -1.20
CA LEU A 258 -0.12 28.38 -1.35
C LEU A 258 0.99 27.50 -0.78
N MET A 259 0.80 26.93 0.42
CA MET A 259 1.81 26.01 0.98
C MET A 259 1.96 24.74 0.15
N CYS A 260 0.88 24.16 -0.37
CA CYS A 260 0.97 23.05 -1.30
C CYS A 260 1.73 23.42 -2.58
N GLY A 261 1.68 24.68 -3.02
CA GLY A 261 2.44 25.17 -4.17
C GLY A 261 3.94 25.36 -3.91
N LEU A 262 4.36 25.46 -2.65
CA LEU A 262 5.77 25.53 -2.24
C LEU A 262 6.39 24.16 -2.00
N VAL A 263 5.57 23.12 -1.96
CA VAL A 263 5.95 21.74 -1.70
C VAL A 263 6.04 20.96 -3.03
N PRO A 264 7.08 20.15 -3.25
CA PRO A 264 7.15 19.24 -4.39
C PRO A 264 5.92 18.35 -4.50
N GLN A 265 5.45 18.09 -5.71
CA GLN A 265 4.21 17.35 -5.95
C GLN A 265 4.25 15.88 -5.50
N SER A 266 5.45 15.31 -5.30
CA SER A 266 5.67 13.94 -4.83
C SER A 266 6.13 13.87 -3.37
N SER A 267 5.92 14.94 -2.59
CA SER A 267 6.35 14.97 -1.20
C SER A 267 5.36 14.27 -0.28
N ARG A 268 5.88 13.52 0.69
CA ARG A 268 5.10 12.96 1.79
C ARG A 268 5.13 13.88 3.00
N LEU A 269 3.97 14.07 3.63
CA LEU A 269 3.88 14.83 4.88
C LEU A 269 4.13 13.94 6.09
N ARG A 270 5.20 14.19 6.83
CA ARG A 270 5.42 13.56 8.15
C ARG A 270 4.79 14.39 9.26
N HIS A 271 3.69 13.89 9.82
CA HIS A 271 3.04 14.47 10.99
C HIS A 271 3.52 13.83 12.29
N PRO A 272 3.56 14.58 13.41
CA PRO A 272 3.69 13.97 14.73
C PRO A 272 2.45 13.13 15.06
N LEU A 273 2.58 12.25 16.06
CA LEU A 273 1.47 11.44 16.56
C LEU A 273 0.26 12.32 16.91
N LEU A 274 -0.89 12.03 16.30
CA LEU A 274 -2.11 12.77 16.57
C LEU A 274 -2.66 12.43 17.96
N LYS A 275 -2.68 13.42 18.85
CA LYS A 275 -3.25 13.28 20.20
C LYS A 275 -4.75 12.91 20.12
N GLY A 276 -5.17 12.00 21.00
CA GLY A 276 -6.56 11.56 21.14
C GLY A 276 -6.96 10.38 20.26
N TRP A 277 -6.04 9.83 19.46
CA TRP A 277 -6.26 8.60 18.70
C TRP A 277 -5.70 7.39 19.47
N PRO A 278 -6.45 6.27 19.55
CA PRO A 278 -6.00 5.07 20.28
C PRO A 278 -4.95 4.24 19.52
N TYR A 279 -4.64 4.60 18.27
CA TYR A 279 -3.66 3.96 17.41
C TYR A 279 -2.96 5.00 16.53
N ASP A 280 -1.81 4.62 15.98
CA ASP A 280 -1.05 5.50 15.08
C ASP A 280 -1.76 5.65 13.72
N VAL A 281 -2.10 6.89 13.39
CA VAL A 281 -2.77 7.28 12.14
C VAL A 281 -1.88 8.13 11.24
N THR A 282 -0.62 8.39 11.62
CA THR A 282 0.33 9.21 10.85
C THR A 282 0.50 8.69 9.43
N ARG A 283 0.67 7.37 9.26
CA ARG A 283 0.74 6.73 7.93
C ARG A 283 -0.51 6.94 7.09
N ILE A 284 -1.70 6.94 7.70
CA ILE A 284 -2.95 7.16 6.96
C ILE A 284 -2.96 8.58 6.37
N VAL A 285 -2.39 9.53 7.10
CA VAL A 285 -2.27 10.91 6.66
C VAL A 285 -1.18 11.06 5.58
N GLU A 286 -0.02 10.43 5.78
CA GLU A 286 1.10 10.43 4.83
C GLU A 286 0.67 9.95 3.44
N TYR A 287 0.05 8.77 3.35
CA TYR A 287 -0.46 8.23 2.07
C TYR A 287 -1.68 8.96 1.54
N GLY A 288 -2.31 9.79 2.36
CA GLY A 288 -3.48 10.57 1.96
C GLY A 288 -3.12 11.86 1.24
N PHE A 289 -1.90 12.38 1.34
CA PHE A 289 -1.53 13.68 0.79
C PHE A 289 -1.10 13.65 -0.70
N GLU A 290 -1.00 12.47 -1.30
CA GLU A 290 -0.67 12.28 -2.74
C GLU A 290 -1.72 12.85 -3.71
#